data_AF-A0A4R6IIL4-F1
#
_entry.id   AF-A0A4R6IIL4-F1
#
_cell.length_a   1.000
_cell.length_b   1.000
_cell.length_c   1.000
_cell.angle_alpha   90.00
_cell.angle_beta   90.00
_cell.angle_gamma   90.00
#
_symmetry.space_group_name_H-M   'P 1'
#
loop_
_entity.id
_entity.type
_entity.pdbx_description
1 polymer ?
#
loop_
_entity_poly.entity_id
_entity_poly.type
_entity_poly.pdbx_seq_one_letter_code
_entity_poly.pdbx_strand_id
1 'polypeptide(L)'
;MARSIKKGPYIDHNVEKKVVSMNDSGKKSVIKTWSRRSMISPDFVGHTFAVHNGNKFIPVYVTENMVGHKLGEFAPTRTFRGHSEKKK
;
A
#
# COMPACT_ATOMS: atom_id res chain seq x y z
N MET A 1 2.16 -14.14 -2.38
CA MET A 1 2.31 -14.70 -3.74
C MET A 1 2.21 -13.60 -4.79
N ALA A 2 3.18 -13.57 -5.70
CA ALA A 2 3.20 -12.65 -6.83
C ALA A 2 2.20 -13.10 -7.91
N ARG A 3 1.67 -12.14 -8.68
CA ARG A 3 0.82 -12.45 -9.84
C ARG A 3 1.71 -12.93 -11.00
N SER A 4 1.17 -13.73 -11.91
CA SER A 4 1.91 -14.14 -13.11
C SER A 4 2.31 -12.93 -13.95
N ILE A 5 3.57 -12.89 -14.41
CA ILE A 5 4.15 -11.81 -15.22
C ILE A 5 3.32 -11.56 -16.50
N LYS A 6 2.80 -12.61 -17.13
CA LYS A 6 1.98 -12.51 -18.35
C LYS A 6 0.69 -11.68 -18.18
N LYS A 7 0.19 -11.53 -16.94
CA LYS A 7 -1.10 -10.85 -16.65
C LYS A 7 -0.92 -9.38 -16.25
N GLY A 8 0.31 -8.89 -16.15
CA GLY A 8 0.62 -7.54 -15.69
C GLY A 8 0.32 -7.29 -14.20
N PRO A 9 0.76 -6.12 -13.69
CA PRO A 9 0.48 -5.69 -12.33
C PRO A 9 -1.03 -5.57 -12.11
N TYR A 10 -1.47 -5.85 -10.89
CA TYR A 10 -2.87 -5.64 -10.51
C TYR A 10 -2.97 -4.36 -9.70
N ILE A 11 -3.82 -3.44 -10.15
CA ILE A 11 -4.20 -2.23 -9.44
C ILE A 11 -5.72 -2.25 -9.30
N ASP A 12 -6.22 -1.75 -8.17
CA ASP A 12 -7.67 -1.67 -7.97
C ASP A 12 -8.18 -0.39 -8.63
N HIS A 13 -9.23 -0.51 -9.44
CA HIS A 13 -9.79 0.58 -10.24
C HIS A 13 -10.12 1.83 -9.42
N ASN A 14 -10.60 1.64 -8.18
CA ASN A 14 -10.96 2.76 -7.32
C ASN A 14 -9.73 3.51 -6.78
N VAL A 15 -8.62 2.80 -6.60
CA VAL A 15 -7.34 3.41 -6.18
C VAL A 15 -6.71 4.14 -7.35
N GLU A 16 -6.67 3.50 -8.52
CA GLU A 16 -6.11 4.07 -9.75
C GLU A 16 -6.82 5.38 -10.13
N LYS A 17 -8.16 5.37 -10.20
CA LYS A 17 -8.95 6.58 -10.49
C LYS A 17 -8.65 7.75 -9.55
N LYS A 18 -8.44 7.47 -8.26
CA LYS A 18 -8.14 8.51 -7.25
C LYS A 18 -6.74 9.07 -7.44
N VAL A 19 -5.77 8.24 -7.83
CA VAL A 19 -4.41 8.71 -8.10
C VAL A 19 -4.39 9.56 -9.35
N VAL A 20 -5.03 9.11 -10.44
CA VAL A 20 -5.11 9.88 -11.69
C VAL A 20 -5.74 11.26 -11.45
N SER A 21 -6.88 11.32 -10.76
CA SER A 21 -7.53 12.60 -10.46
C SER A 21 -6.71 13.51 -9.53
N MET A 22 -5.91 12.95 -8.62
CA MET A 22 -4.99 13.73 -7.79
C MET A 22 -3.79 14.24 -8.58
N ASN A 23 -3.30 13.46 -9.53
CA ASN A 23 -2.21 13.86 -10.41
C ASN A 23 -2.65 15.02 -11.32
N ASP A 24 -3.84 14.92 -11.92
CA ASP A 24 -4.42 15.97 -12.76
C ASP A 24 -4.68 17.27 -11.99
N SER A 25 -5.10 17.15 -10.73
CA SER A 25 -5.40 18.32 -9.87
C SER A 25 -4.19 18.87 -9.14
N GLY A 26 -3.04 18.19 -9.17
CA GLY A 26 -1.83 18.54 -8.42
C GLY A 26 -1.98 18.48 -6.89
N LYS A 27 -3.11 18.00 -6.37
CA LYS A 27 -3.40 17.98 -4.93
C LYS A 27 -2.94 16.68 -4.29
N LYS A 28 -2.05 16.79 -3.30
CA LYS A 28 -1.57 15.64 -2.51
C LYS A 28 -2.43 15.48 -1.26
N SER A 29 -3.46 14.63 -1.35
CA SER A 29 -4.28 14.25 -0.20
C SER A 29 -4.12 12.78 0.13
N VAL A 30 -4.45 12.39 1.38
CA VAL A 30 -4.29 11.01 1.83
C VAL A 30 -5.36 10.11 1.23
N ILE A 31 -4.94 9.10 0.47
CA ILE A 31 -5.84 8.15 -0.18
C ILE A 31 -6.13 6.98 0.77
N LYS A 32 -7.36 6.88 1.26
CA LYS A 32 -7.82 5.70 2.03
C LYS A 32 -8.06 4.52 1.10
N THR A 33 -7.49 3.36 1.45
CA THR A 33 -7.62 2.13 0.67
C THR A 33 -7.72 0.89 1.56
N TRP A 34 -8.60 -0.02 1.16
CA TRP A 34 -8.68 -1.40 1.65
C TRP A 34 -7.97 -2.38 0.72
N SER A 35 -7.60 -1.94 -0.50
CA SER A 35 -6.94 -2.80 -1.47
C SER A 35 -5.46 -2.94 -1.13
N ARG A 36 -5.17 -3.89 -0.24
CA ARG A 36 -3.81 -4.32 0.12
C ARG A 36 -3.13 -5.13 -0.98
N ARG A 37 -3.91 -5.60 -1.96
CA ARG A 37 -3.46 -6.45 -3.08
C ARG A 37 -2.91 -5.65 -4.25
N SER A 38 -3.17 -4.34 -4.31
CA SER A 38 -2.71 -3.47 -5.38
C SER A 38 -1.19 -3.31 -5.35
N MET A 39 -0.58 -3.42 -6.52
CA MET A 39 0.84 -3.15 -6.73
C MET A 39 1.05 -1.64 -6.82
N ILE A 40 2.21 -1.19 -6.34
CA ILE A 40 2.62 0.20 -6.41
C ILE A 40 3.12 0.49 -7.84
N SER A 41 2.38 1.31 -8.57
CA SER A 41 2.77 1.87 -9.88
C SER A 41 3.76 3.02 -9.69
N PRO A 42 4.63 3.33 -10.67
CA PRO A 42 5.41 4.57 -10.66
C PRO A 42 4.56 5.84 -10.43
N ASP A 43 3.32 5.86 -10.91
CA ASP A 43 2.40 7.00 -10.73
C ASP A 43 2.01 7.27 -9.27
N PHE A 44 2.27 6.31 -8.38
CA PHE A 44 1.90 6.39 -6.97
C PHE A 44 2.99 7.10 -6.15
N VAL A 45 4.17 7.32 -6.73
CA VAL A 45 5.29 7.97 -6.05
C VAL A 45 4.90 9.37 -5.62
N GLY A 46 5.23 9.71 -4.36
CA GLY A 46 4.89 11.01 -3.78
C GLY A 46 3.45 11.12 -3.24
N HIS A 47 2.64 10.05 -3.32
CA HIS A 47 1.33 9.98 -2.70
C HIS A 47 1.39 9.28 -1.33
N THR A 48 0.46 9.65 -0.45
CA THR A 48 0.29 8.99 0.85
C THR A 48 -0.96 8.12 0.83
N PHE A 49 -0.79 6.82 1.09
CA PHE A 49 -1.89 5.87 1.19
C PHE A 49 -2.16 5.51 2.64
N ALA A 50 -3.39 5.71 3.08
CA ALA A 50 -3.90 5.15 4.32
C ALA A 50 -4.35 3.71 4.03
N VAL A 51 -3.50 2.72 4.32
CA VAL A 51 -3.74 1.29 4.05
C VAL A 51 -4.37 0.63 5.27
N HIS A 52 -5.53 -0.01 5.07
CA HIS A 52 -6.19 -0.75 6.15
C HIS A 52 -5.40 -2.01 6.54
N ASN A 53 -5.13 -2.22 7.82
CA ASN A 53 -4.41 -3.40 8.31
C ASN A 53 -5.29 -4.46 9.00
N GLY A 54 -6.61 -4.24 9.05
CA GLY A 54 -7.57 -5.10 9.75
C GLY A 54 -8.21 -4.45 10.98
N ASN A 55 -7.60 -3.39 11.51
CA ASN A 55 -8.12 -2.61 12.64
C ASN A 55 -8.09 -1.11 12.33
N LYS A 56 -6.93 -0.61 11.88
CA LYS A 56 -6.72 0.82 11.61
C LYS A 56 -6.12 1.04 10.23
N PHE A 57 -6.14 2.31 9.80
CA PHE A 57 -5.44 2.76 8.62
C PHE A 57 -4.03 3.21 8.97
N ILE A 58 -3.04 2.59 8.34
CA ILE A 58 -1.63 2.97 8.49
C ILE A 58 -1.28 3.91 7.33
N PRO A 59 -0.81 5.14 7.60
CA PRO A 59 -0.34 6.03 6.55
C PRO A 59 1.02 5.53 6.03
N VAL A 60 1.09 5.30 4.73
CA VAL A 60 2.29 4.88 4.01
C VAL A 60 2.58 5.92 2.94
N TYR A 61 3.71 6.60 3.06
CA TYR A 61 4.23 7.49 2.03
C TYR A 61 5.05 6.69 1.02
N VAL A 62 4.71 6.80 -0.26
CA VAL A 62 5.31 5.97 -1.31
C VAL A 62 6.53 6.65 -1.92
N THR A 63 7.66 5.94 -1.86
CA THR A 63 8.92 6.31 -2.51
C THR A 63 9.21 5.42 -3.72
N GLU A 64 10.13 5.82 -4.60
CA GLU A 64 10.50 5.06 -5.82
C GLU A 64 10.95 3.62 -5.53
N ASN A 65 11.69 3.40 -4.43
CA ASN A 65 12.15 2.07 -4.02
C ASN A 65 11.01 1.09 -3.68
N MET A 66 9.77 1.58 -3.53
CA MET A 66 8.60 0.76 -3.23
C MET A 66 7.86 0.29 -4.51
N VAL A 67 8.26 0.77 -5.69
CA VAL A 67 7.64 0.37 -6.96
C VAL A 67 7.80 -1.14 -7.17
N GLY A 68 6.72 -1.80 -7.60
CA GLY A 68 6.68 -3.25 -7.77
C GLY A 68 6.30 -4.05 -6.52
N HIS A 69 6.32 -3.43 -5.34
CA HIS A 69 5.79 -4.04 -4.11
C HIS A 69 4.27 -3.88 -4.01
N LYS A 70 3.64 -4.64 -3.10
CA LYS A 70 2.22 -4.47 -2.78
C LYS A 70 2.02 -3.53 -1.59
N LEU A 71 0.95 -2.73 -1.63
CA LEU A 71 0.58 -1.84 -0.52
C LEU A 71 0.43 -2.58 0.83
N GLY A 72 0.01 -3.86 0.79
CA GLY A 72 -0.14 -4.68 1.99
C GLY A 72 1.17 -5.03 2.71
N GLU A 73 2.32 -4.96 2.04
CA GLU A 73 3.64 -5.26 2.61
C GLU A 73 4.07 -4.20 3.63
N PHE A 74 3.61 -2.97 3.44
CA PHE A 74 3.93 -1.82 4.31
C PHE A 74 2.92 -1.65 5.46
N ALA A 75 1.93 -2.54 5.57
CA ALA A 75 0.87 -2.47 6.59
C ALA A 75 0.76 -3.82 7.35
N PRO A 76 1.49 -4.00 8.47
CA PRO A 76 1.48 -5.25 9.24
C PRO A 76 0.11 -5.52 9.86
N THR A 77 -0.36 -6.77 9.77
CA THR A 77 -1.67 -7.21 10.26
C THR A 77 -1.65 -7.76 11.69
N ARG A 78 -0.52 -8.31 12.13
CA ARG A 78 -0.36 -8.93 13.44
C ARG A 78 0.78 -8.25 14.18
N THR A 79 0.59 -8.01 15.47
CA THR A 79 1.63 -7.54 16.37
C THR A 79 2.32 -8.75 17.00
N PHE A 80 3.40 -9.23 16.39
CA PHE A 80 4.23 -10.26 17.00
C PHE A 80 5.21 -9.59 17.96
N ARG A 81 5.14 -9.93 19.26
CA ARG A 81 6.00 -9.37 20.32
C ARG A 81 7.22 -10.23 20.65
N GLY A 82 7.49 -11.26 19.85
CA GLY A 82 8.50 -12.28 20.17
C GLY A 82 7.93 -13.43 21.01
N HIS A 83 8.71 -14.49 21.16
CA HIS A 83 8.44 -15.51 22.15
C HIS A 83 8.90 -14.99 23.52
N SER A 84 8.00 -14.93 24.50
CA SER A 84 8.36 -14.58 25.86
C SER A 84 9.29 -15.64 26.42
N GLU A 85 10.61 -15.41 26.39
CA GLU A 85 11.51 -16.15 27.27
C GLU A 85 11.12 -15.76 28.70
N LYS A 86 10.76 -16.74 29.53
CA LYS A 86 10.72 -16.57 30.97
C LYS A 86 12.15 -16.21 31.39
N LYS A 87 12.44 -14.92 31.60
CA LYS A 87 13.61 -14.53 32.38
C LYS A 87 13.49 -15.23 33.73
N LYS A 88 14.41 -16.16 33.98
CA LYS A 88 14.58 -16.82 35.27
C LYS A 88 15.22 -15.86 36.26
#